data_AF-A0A5C6X402-F1
#
_entry.id   AF-A0A5C6X402-F1
#
_cell.length_a   1.000
_cell.length_b   1.000
_cell.length_c   1.000
_cell.angle_alpha   90.00
_cell.angle_beta   90.00
_cell.angle_gamma   90.00
#
_symmetry.space_group_name_H-M   'P 1'
#
loop_
_entity.id
_entity.type
_entity.pdbx_description
1 polymer ?
#
loop_
_entity_poly.entity_id
_entity_poly.type
_entity_poly.pdbx_seq_one_letter_code
_entity_poly.pdbx_strand_id
1 'polypeptide(L)'
;MMEGQQQEQSFLKGFKGGLGLIAALFFVFVLAPCAMCGGLAVLGNTVGESESTREMAAIEQEVDDVLSGRRPPTAEKEESDSPGASGESRPSPRGKWHVDVRTSEMDDSKTVVLALDSENRVENWLSQKKQARLLIRCQENRTSAYVNTGMQANPELGNYNKAHARIRLDQDEPKRVNMSESTDGEALFFPGSTRYPKMMEGKTKMLFEFTPFNQGNVRFEFDLTGIDEVLPQVKEACGWG
;
A
#
# COMPACT_ATOMS: atom_id res chain seq x y z
N MET A 1 35.29 -29.66 58.89
CA MET A 1 34.39 -30.46 58.04
C MET A 1 33.83 -29.47 57.03
N MET A 2 34.36 -29.31 55.81
CA MET A 2 34.65 -30.32 54.75
C MET A 2 33.34 -31.03 54.35
N GLU A 3 32.83 -31.09 53.11
CA GLU A 3 33.19 -30.62 51.74
C GLU A 3 31.88 -30.29 50.99
N GLY A 4 31.78 -29.75 49.76
CA GLY A 4 32.72 -29.30 48.72
C GLY A 4 31.99 -28.36 47.73
N GLN A 5 32.64 -27.36 47.13
CA GLN A 5 33.21 -27.37 45.75
C GLN A 5 32.21 -27.85 44.66
N GLN A 6 31.75 -27.07 43.68
CA GLN A 6 32.36 -26.05 42.78
C GLN A 6 33.04 -26.63 41.52
N GLN A 7 32.28 -26.66 40.41
CA GLN A 7 32.63 -26.14 39.07
C GLN A 7 33.77 -26.76 38.23
N GLU A 8 33.40 -27.36 37.08
CA GLU A 8 34.01 -27.23 35.73
C GLU A 8 32.92 -27.67 34.71
N GLN A 9 32.55 -26.98 33.63
CA GLN A 9 33.24 -26.32 32.51
C GLN A 9 33.79 -27.25 31.39
N SER A 10 33.17 -27.10 30.21
CA SER A 10 33.72 -27.25 28.85
C SER A 10 34.57 -28.49 28.44
N PHE A 11 33.95 -29.40 27.67
CA PHE A 11 34.53 -30.28 26.62
C PHE A 11 33.37 -31.01 25.90
N LEU A 12 33.34 -31.38 24.61
CA LEU A 12 34.17 -31.19 23.40
C LEU A 12 33.21 -30.76 22.25
N LYS A 13 33.56 -29.88 21.28
CA LYS A 13 34.34 -30.10 20.05
C LYS A 13 34.12 -31.44 19.30
N GLY A 14 33.40 -31.36 18.17
CA GLY A 14 33.67 -32.18 16.98
C GLY A 14 32.69 -33.33 16.69
N PHE A 15 31.91 -33.18 15.62
CA PHE A 15 31.28 -34.30 14.91
C PHE A 15 31.62 -34.19 13.42
N LYS A 16 32.43 -35.12 12.93
CA LYS A 16 32.86 -35.24 11.52
C LYS A 16 32.84 -36.73 11.14
N GLY A 17 32.09 -37.07 10.10
CA GLY A 17 32.13 -38.40 9.46
C GLY A 17 31.23 -39.47 10.11
N GLY A 18 30.49 -40.21 9.27
CA GLY A 18 29.60 -41.28 9.70
C GLY A 18 28.64 -41.71 8.59
N LEU A 19 29.13 -42.53 7.66
CA LEU A 19 28.34 -43.08 6.55
C LEU A 19 27.32 -44.11 7.10
N GLY A 20 26.03 -43.95 6.80
CA GLY A 20 24.95 -44.79 7.34
C GLY A 20 23.87 -45.09 6.31
N LEU A 21 23.88 -46.30 5.76
CA LEU A 21 22.98 -46.78 4.71
C LEU A 21 21.67 -47.31 5.32
N ILE A 22 20.50 -46.73 5.00
CA ILE A 22 19.19 -47.35 5.30
C ILE A 22 18.26 -47.31 4.08
N ALA A 23 17.66 -48.47 3.85
CA ALA A 23 16.90 -48.90 2.69
C ALA A 23 15.66 -48.06 2.32
N ALA A 24 15.28 -48.19 1.05
CA ALA A 24 14.01 -47.72 0.51
C ALA A 24 12.81 -48.50 1.08
N LEU A 25 11.66 -47.84 1.18
CA LEU A 25 10.35 -48.48 1.25
C LEU A 25 9.43 -47.89 0.18
N PHE A 26 9.12 -48.73 -0.81
CA PHE A 26 8.02 -48.50 -1.73
C PHE A 26 6.69 -48.59 -0.95
N PHE A 27 5.76 -47.68 -1.23
CA PHE A 27 4.34 -47.95 -0.98
C PHE A 27 3.52 -47.54 -2.21
N VAL A 28 3.29 -48.53 -3.07
CA VAL A 28 2.32 -48.44 -4.17
C VAL A 28 0.95 -48.67 -3.55
N PHE A 29 0.08 -47.65 -3.54
CA PHE A 29 -1.33 -47.86 -3.22
C PHE A 29 -2.14 -48.10 -4.49
N VAL A 30 -2.96 -49.14 -4.44
CA VAL A 30 -3.63 -49.76 -5.59
C VAL A 30 -4.97 -49.10 -5.88
N LEU A 31 -5.32 -49.02 -7.16
CA LEU A 31 -6.61 -48.55 -7.68
C LEU A 31 -7.78 -49.43 -7.23
N ALA A 32 -8.91 -48.81 -6.91
CA ALA A 32 -10.21 -49.47 -6.83
C ALA A 32 -11.32 -48.57 -7.42
N PRO A 33 -11.84 -48.86 -8.63
CA PRO A 33 -12.97 -48.14 -9.19
C PRO A 33 -14.29 -48.74 -8.68
N CYS A 34 -15.09 -47.96 -7.94
CA CYS A 34 -16.43 -48.38 -7.56
C CYS A 34 -17.46 -47.85 -8.56
N ALA A 35 -18.17 -48.77 -9.23
CA ALA A 35 -19.27 -48.42 -10.11
C ALA A 35 -20.50 -47.99 -9.29
N MET A 36 -21.16 -46.91 -9.72
CA MET A 36 -22.53 -46.55 -9.36
C MET A 36 -23.19 -46.08 -10.67
N CYS A 37 -24.01 -46.92 -11.29
CA CYS A 37 -25.44 -47.11 -10.99
C CYS A 37 -26.29 -46.14 -11.82
N GLY A 38 -26.78 -46.63 -12.96
CA GLY A 38 -27.70 -45.89 -13.83
C GLY A 38 -29.16 -46.28 -13.60
N GLY A 39 -30.06 -45.37 -13.96
CA GLY A 39 -31.47 -45.66 -14.18
C GLY A 39 -32.41 -45.34 -13.01
N LEU A 40 -33.17 -44.25 -13.17
CA LEU A 40 -34.63 -44.34 -13.13
C LEU A 40 -35.24 -43.16 -13.91
N ALA A 41 -36.16 -43.47 -14.81
CA ALA A 41 -37.02 -42.48 -15.46
C ALA A 41 -38.47 -42.77 -15.03
N VAL A 42 -39.20 -41.74 -14.61
CA VAL A 42 -40.65 -41.80 -14.37
C VAL A 42 -41.29 -40.57 -14.99
N LEU A 43 -42.34 -40.79 -15.77
CA LEU A 43 -43.18 -39.78 -16.41
C LEU A 43 -44.35 -39.41 -15.49
N GLY A 44 -44.81 -38.16 -15.53
CA GLY A 44 -46.03 -37.75 -14.84
C GLY A 44 -46.35 -36.25 -14.95
N ASN A 45 -47.23 -35.88 -15.88
CA ASN A 45 -47.82 -34.54 -15.96
C ASN A 45 -48.84 -34.32 -14.83
N THR A 46 -48.96 -33.09 -14.32
CA THR A 46 -50.26 -32.37 -14.17
C THR A 46 -50.06 -30.88 -13.94
N VAL A 47 -50.64 -30.09 -14.85
CA VAL A 47 -51.21 -28.73 -14.74
C VAL A 47 -51.08 -28.00 -13.40
N GLY A 48 -50.55 -26.77 -13.46
CA GLY A 48 -50.61 -25.76 -12.39
C GLY A 48 -50.39 -24.36 -12.98
N GLU A 49 -51.44 -23.76 -13.54
CA GLU A 49 -51.39 -22.45 -14.21
C GLU A 49 -51.74 -21.34 -13.20
N SER A 50 -50.77 -20.50 -12.82
CA SER A 50 -51.03 -19.34 -11.95
C SER A 50 -50.11 -18.14 -12.24
N GLU A 51 -50.69 -17.14 -12.87
CA GLU A 51 -50.45 -15.68 -12.73
C GLU A 51 -49.06 -15.21 -12.23
N SER A 52 -47.99 -15.46 -13.00
CA SER A 52 -46.68 -14.79 -12.80
C SER A 52 -45.89 -14.54 -14.10
N THR A 53 -46.54 -14.69 -15.26
CA THR A 53 -45.90 -14.60 -16.60
C THR A 53 -46.07 -13.23 -17.27
N ARG A 54 -46.25 -12.15 -16.50
CA ARG A 54 -46.53 -10.79 -17.03
C ARG A 54 -45.43 -9.73 -16.87
N GLU A 55 -44.32 -10.02 -16.19
CA GLU A 55 -43.18 -9.07 -16.11
C GLU A 55 -42.05 -9.35 -17.11
N MET A 56 -41.96 -10.56 -17.68
CA MET A 56 -40.86 -10.94 -18.58
C MET A 56 -41.02 -10.42 -20.04
N ALA A 57 -42.08 -9.67 -20.34
CA ALA A 57 -42.36 -9.14 -21.68
C ALA A 57 -41.78 -7.72 -21.94
N ALA A 58 -41.09 -7.13 -20.96
CA ALA A 58 -40.61 -5.74 -21.04
C ALA A 58 -39.15 -5.59 -21.52
N ILE A 59 -38.40 -6.68 -21.69
CA ILE A 59 -36.94 -6.64 -21.94
C ILE A 59 -36.59 -6.88 -23.43
N GLU A 60 -37.44 -7.55 -24.21
CA GLU A 60 -37.14 -7.84 -25.63
C GLU A 60 -37.29 -6.63 -26.56
N GLN A 61 -38.01 -5.56 -26.17
CA GLN A 61 -38.21 -4.38 -27.03
C GLN A 61 -37.02 -3.41 -27.09
N GLU A 62 -36.10 -3.43 -26.11
CA GLU A 62 -34.99 -2.47 -26.07
C GLU A 62 -33.78 -2.92 -26.92
N VAL A 63 -33.71 -4.20 -27.26
CA VAL A 63 -32.57 -4.80 -28.00
C VAL A 63 -32.65 -4.54 -29.51
N ASP A 64 -33.86 -4.54 -30.09
CA ASP A 64 -34.06 -4.28 -31.52
C ASP A 64 -33.79 -2.82 -31.92
N ASP A 65 -34.02 -1.85 -31.01
CA ASP A 65 -33.82 -0.43 -31.32
C ASP A 65 -32.33 -0.05 -31.38
N VAL A 66 -31.47 -0.76 -30.64
CA VAL A 66 -30.01 -0.67 -30.74
C VAL A 66 -29.49 -1.29 -32.04
N LEU A 67 -30.08 -2.41 -32.48
CA LEU A 67 -29.68 -3.11 -33.71
C LEU A 67 -30.22 -2.45 -35.00
N SER A 68 -31.31 -1.68 -34.91
CA SER A 68 -31.93 -1.01 -36.07
C SER A 68 -31.27 0.31 -36.50
N GLY A 69 -30.36 0.86 -35.68
CA GLY A 69 -29.48 1.98 -36.04
C GLY A 69 -30.18 3.33 -36.26
N ARG A 70 -31.41 3.53 -35.78
CA ARG A 70 -32.23 4.74 -36.04
C ARG A 70 -32.07 5.86 -35.02
N ARG A 71 -30.84 6.19 -34.61
CA ARG A 71 -30.59 7.49 -33.95
C ARG A 71 -30.23 8.54 -35.01
N PRO A 72 -31.02 9.60 -35.21
CA PRO A 72 -30.66 10.65 -36.15
C PRO A 72 -29.37 11.34 -35.68
N PRO A 73 -28.39 11.59 -36.57
CA PRO A 73 -27.20 12.34 -36.21
C PRO A 73 -27.58 13.83 -36.15
N THR A 74 -27.86 14.33 -34.94
CA THR A 74 -27.84 15.77 -34.68
C THR A 74 -26.40 16.24 -34.77
N ALA A 75 -25.99 16.63 -35.99
CA ALA A 75 -24.69 17.21 -36.26
C ALA A 75 -24.66 18.65 -35.75
N GLU A 76 -24.54 18.81 -34.43
CA GLU A 76 -24.21 20.10 -33.83
C GLU A 76 -22.71 20.33 -33.97
N LYS A 77 -22.37 21.44 -34.62
CA LYS A 77 -21.04 21.72 -35.14
C LYS A 77 -20.23 22.46 -34.06
N GLU A 78 -19.80 21.76 -33.03
CA GLU A 78 -18.84 22.32 -32.07
C GLU A 78 -17.44 22.41 -32.71
N GLU A 79 -17.14 23.62 -33.17
CA GLU A 79 -15.86 24.03 -33.69
C GLU A 79 -14.85 24.02 -32.53
N SER A 80 -14.04 22.96 -32.45
CA SER A 80 -12.99 22.77 -31.43
C SER A 80 -11.82 23.74 -31.65
N ASP A 81 -12.08 25.04 -31.46
CA ASP A 81 -11.07 26.09 -31.46
C ASP A 81 -10.39 26.13 -30.09
N SER A 82 -9.30 25.37 -29.95
CA SER A 82 -8.39 25.46 -28.82
C SER A 82 -7.01 25.86 -29.31
N PRO A 83 -6.73 27.17 -29.48
CA PRO A 83 -5.38 27.63 -29.73
C PRO A 83 -4.53 27.32 -28.51
N GLY A 84 -3.49 26.53 -28.71
CA GLY A 84 -2.62 26.09 -27.62
C GLY A 84 -1.95 27.27 -26.92
N ALA A 85 -2.35 27.53 -25.68
CA ALA A 85 -1.58 28.31 -24.73
C ALA A 85 -0.89 27.33 -23.76
N SER A 86 0.35 26.96 -24.09
CA SER A 86 1.29 26.42 -23.09
C SER A 86 1.67 27.54 -22.12
N GLY A 87 0.70 27.98 -21.31
CA GLY A 87 0.93 28.89 -20.21
C GLY A 87 1.78 28.18 -19.18
N GLU A 88 3.07 28.54 -19.11
CA GLU A 88 3.96 28.10 -18.05
C GLU A 88 3.38 28.59 -16.72
N SER A 89 2.72 27.67 -16.01
CA SER A 89 1.92 28.02 -14.84
C SER A 89 2.84 28.54 -13.76
N ARG A 90 2.54 29.74 -13.26
CA ARG A 90 3.27 30.28 -12.10
C ARG A 90 3.21 29.24 -10.98
N PRO A 91 4.36 28.88 -10.37
CA PRO A 91 4.38 27.85 -9.35
C PRO A 91 3.39 28.20 -8.24
N SER A 92 2.54 27.23 -7.88
CA SER A 92 1.56 27.40 -6.80
C SER A 92 2.31 27.69 -5.49
N PRO A 93 1.81 28.56 -4.59
CA PRO A 93 2.45 28.79 -3.29
C PRO A 93 2.64 27.48 -2.50
N ARG A 94 1.66 26.57 -2.56
CA ARG A 94 1.75 25.22 -1.97
C ARG A 94 2.60 24.21 -2.76
N GLY A 95 3.33 24.64 -3.78
CA GLY A 95 4.11 23.77 -4.67
C GLY A 95 3.30 22.59 -5.22
N LYS A 96 3.86 21.39 -5.05
CA LYS A 96 3.25 20.10 -5.49
C LYS A 96 2.39 19.44 -4.39
N TRP A 97 2.18 20.08 -3.25
CA TRP A 97 1.44 19.49 -2.14
C TRP A 97 -0.06 19.34 -2.47
N HIS A 98 -0.53 18.10 -2.37
CA HIS A 98 -1.95 17.78 -2.32
C HIS A 98 -2.46 17.95 -0.89
N VAL A 99 -3.58 18.63 -0.73
CA VAL A 99 -4.21 18.90 0.57
C VAL A 99 -5.64 18.39 0.52
N ASP A 100 -5.94 17.42 1.38
CA ASP A 100 -7.28 16.89 1.63
C ASP A 100 -7.74 17.32 3.03
N VAL A 101 -8.98 17.81 3.13
CA VAL A 101 -9.59 18.25 4.40
C VAL A 101 -11.00 17.69 4.44
N ARG A 102 -11.31 16.93 5.49
CA ARG A 102 -12.60 16.26 5.69
C ARG A 102 -12.94 16.14 7.15
N THR A 103 -14.23 16.07 7.47
CA THR A 103 -14.70 15.74 8.82
C THR A 103 -14.71 14.22 8.99
N SER A 104 -14.27 13.74 10.15
CA SER A 104 -14.35 12.33 10.54
C SER A 104 -15.78 11.97 10.92
N GLU A 105 -16.36 10.98 10.25
CA GLU A 105 -17.71 10.46 10.57
C GLU A 105 -17.77 9.71 11.91
N MET A 106 -16.61 9.42 12.52
CA MET A 106 -16.50 8.63 13.75
C MET A 106 -16.46 9.48 15.03
N ASP A 107 -15.95 10.71 14.95
CA ASP A 107 -15.69 11.58 16.11
C ASP A 107 -15.83 13.09 15.82
N ASP A 108 -16.41 13.45 14.66
CA ASP A 108 -16.56 14.82 14.15
C ASP A 108 -15.25 15.64 14.04
N SER A 109 -14.08 15.00 14.20
CA SER A 109 -12.78 15.70 14.17
C SER A 109 -12.38 16.11 12.75
N LYS A 110 -11.71 17.27 12.63
CA LYS A 110 -11.15 17.76 11.37
C LYS A 110 -9.94 16.91 10.99
N THR A 111 -10.10 16.04 10.00
CA THR A 111 -9.00 15.30 9.37
C THR A 111 -8.37 16.17 8.28
N VAL A 112 -7.06 16.34 8.34
CA VAL A 112 -6.25 17.08 7.34
C VAL A 112 -5.14 16.15 6.87
N VAL A 113 -5.01 15.94 5.56
CA VAL A 113 -3.94 15.12 4.97
C VAL A 113 -3.17 15.96 3.97
N LEU A 114 -1.87 16.14 4.23
CA LEU A 114 -0.90 16.68 3.29
C LEU A 114 -0.20 15.51 2.63
N ALA A 115 -0.17 15.49 1.30
CA ALA A 115 0.46 14.44 0.52
C ALA A 115 1.36 15.01 -0.57
N LEU A 116 2.53 14.40 -0.74
CA LEU A 116 3.53 14.77 -1.73
C LEU A 116 4.11 13.49 -2.35
N ASP A 117 4.01 13.36 -3.67
CA ASP A 117 4.58 12.24 -4.41
C ASP A 117 6.09 12.43 -4.61
N SER A 118 6.84 11.33 -4.71
CA SER A 118 8.27 11.37 -5.02
C SER A 118 8.52 11.75 -6.48
N GLU A 119 9.55 12.56 -6.72
CA GLU A 119 9.99 13.00 -8.05
C GLU A 119 10.44 11.83 -8.93
N ASN A 120 11.01 10.80 -8.30
CA ASN A 120 11.48 9.59 -8.94
C ASN A 120 10.58 8.38 -8.64
N ARG A 121 10.72 7.34 -9.45
CA ARG A 121 10.15 6.00 -9.20
C ARG A 121 11.29 5.01 -9.00
N VAL A 122 11.05 4.02 -8.14
CA VAL A 122 11.99 2.94 -7.80
C VAL A 122 11.35 1.62 -8.22
N GLU A 123 12.14 0.74 -8.82
CA GLU A 123 11.70 -0.61 -9.17
C GLU A 123 11.86 -1.54 -7.97
N ASN A 124 10.85 -2.35 -7.66
CA ASN A 124 10.91 -3.36 -6.59
C ASN A 124 11.44 -4.71 -7.11
N TRP A 125 11.62 -5.69 -6.21
CA TRP A 125 12.11 -7.04 -6.56
C TRP A 125 11.19 -7.84 -7.53
N LEU A 126 9.97 -7.36 -7.79
CA LEU A 126 9.01 -7.90 -8.76
C LEU A 126 8.98 -7.09 -10.08
N SER A 127 9.99 -6.25 -10.32
CA SER A 127 10.08 -5.31 -11.46
C SER A 127 8.91 -4.31 -11.59
N GLN A 128 8.21 -4.02 -10.48
CA GLN A 128 7.16 -3.01 -10.45
C GLN A 128 7.75 -1.64 -10.09
N LYS A 129 7.49 -0.62 -10.89
CA LYS A 129 7.89 0.76 -10.60
C LYS A 129 6.94 1.39 -9.58
N LYS A 130 7.41 1.53 -8.35
CA LYS A 130 6.72 2.17 -7.23
C LYS A 130 7.10 3.65 -7.16
N GLN A 131 6.12 4.50 -6.87
CA GLN A 131 6.31 5.91 -6.55
C GLN A 131 5.95 6.07 -5.07
N ALA A 132 6.82 6.66 -4.28
CA ALA A 132 6.54 6.87 -2.87
C ALA A 132 5.69 8.13 -2.68
N ARG A 133 4.98 8.18 -1.56
CA ARG A 133 4.22 9.35 -1.12
C ARG A 133 4.60 9.68 0.31
N LEU A 134 5.09 10.88 0.54
CA LEU A 134 5.22 11.47 1.87
C LEU A 134 3.83 11.95 2.30
N LEU A 135 3.40 11.56 3.49
CA LEU A 135 2.15 12.01 4.10
C LEU A 135 2.41 12.62 5.47
N ILE A 136 1.78 13.77 5.73
CA ILE A 136 1.70 14.41 7.03
C ILE A 136 0.21 14.64 7.29
N ARG A 137 -0.37 13.96 8.28
CA ARG A 137 -1.81 14.05 8.56
C ARG A 137 -2.13 14.37 10.01
N CYS A 138 -3.21 15.12 10.21
CA CYS A 138 -4.00 15.12 11.43
C CYS A 138 -5.23 14.24 11.21
N GLN A 139 -5.51 13.32 12.13
CA GLN A 139 -6.69 12.45 12.12
C GLN A 139 -7.01 12.07 13.58
N GLU A 140 -8.27 12.12 14.01
CA GLU A 140 -8.67 11.79 15.41
C GLU A 140 -7.85 12.58 16.44
N ASN A 141 -7.60 13.87 16.15
CA ASN A 141 -6.74 14.77 16.93
C ASN A 141 -5.28 14.28 17.12
N ARG A 142 -4.82 13.32 16.31
CA ARG A 142 -3.45 12.78 16.32
C ARG A 142 -2.72 13.09 15.03
N THR A 143 -1.52 13.63 15.17
CA THR A 143 -0.59 13.78 14.05
C THR A 143 0.11 12.48 13.74
N SER A 144 0.29 12.19 12.46
CA SER A 144 1.18 11.15 11.95
C SER A 144 1.93 11.66 10.72
N ALA A 145 3.23 11.36 10.64
CA ALA A 145 4.05 11.61 9.46
C ALA A 145 4.69 10.29 9.03
N TYR A 146 4.60 9.97 7.73
CA TYR A 146 5.06 8.69 7.19
C TYR A 146 5.34 8.76 5.70
N VAL A 147 6.14 7.83 5.20
CA VAL A 147 6.33 7.60 3.77
C VAL A 147 5.68 6.28 3.40
N ASN A 148 4.63 6.30 2.58
CA ASN A 148 4.19 5.09 1.88
C ASN A 148 5.13 4.87 0.70
N THR A 149 5.83 3.74 0.69
CA THR A 149 6.82 3.38 -0.35
C THR A 149 6.25 2.40 -1.39
N GLY A 150 5.07 1.82 -1.12
CA GLY A 150 4.51 0.70 -1.89
C GLY A 150 5.38 -0.57 -1.84
N MET A 151 6.25 -0.71 -0.84
CA MET A 151 7.19 -1.81 -0.69
C MET A 151 7.40 -2.15 0.78
N GLN A 152 7.51 -3.45 1.08
CA GLN A 152 7.90 -3.92 2.41
C GLN A 152 9.38 -3.65 2.65
N ALA A 153 9.72 -3.24 3.87
CA ALA A 153 11.10 -3.09 4.31
C ALA A 153 11.77 -4.47 4.49
N ASN A 154 13.09 -4.52 4.42
CA ASN A 154 13.82 -5.73 4.73
C ASN A 154 13.85 -5.97 6.26
N PRO A 155 13.43 -7.14 6.76
CA PRO A 155 13.45 -7.42 8.20
C PRO A 155 14.84 -7.28 8.82
N GLU A 156 14.91 -6.63 9.98
CA GLU A 156 16.14 -6.38 10.72
C GLU A 156 16.15 -7.17 12.04
N LEU A 157 17.24 -7.88 12.33
CA LEU A 157 17.35 -8.70 13.54
C LEU A 157 17.22 -7.85 14.81
N GLY A 158 16.19 -8.12 15.61
CA GLY A 158 15.90 -7.41 16.86
C GLY A 158 15.13 -6.09 16.70
N ASN A 159 14.74 -5.69 15.48
CA ASN A 159 13.96 -4.49 15.22
C ASN A 159 12.60 -4.85 14.59
N TYR A 160 11.73 -5.47 15.39
CA TYR A 160 10.43 -5.98 14.93
C TYR A 160 9.44 -4.86 14.58
N ASN A 161 8.70 -5.03 13.48
CA ASN A 161 7.71 -4.08 12.93
C ASN A 161 8.28 -2.66 12.73
N LYS A 162 9.57 -2.60 12.38
CA LYS A 162 10.37 -1.39 12.28
C LYS A 162 11.49 -1.58 11.25
N ALA A 163 11.83 -0.50 10.58
CA ALA A 163 12.98 -0.44 9.69
C ALA A 163 13.79 0.83 9.92
N HIS A 164 15.11 0.76 9.72
CA HIS A 164 15.93 1.96 9.67
C HIS A 164 15.93 2.59 8.27
N ALA A 165 15.45 3.84 8.21
CA ALA A 165 15.65 4.70 7.06
C ALA A 165 16.80 5.70 7.33
N ARG A 166 17.24 6.40 6.28
CA ARG A 166 18.03 7.62 6.34
C ARG A 166 17.25 8.74 5.66
N ILE A 167 17.18 9.91 6.31
CA ILE A 167 16.68 11.12 5.66
C ILE A 167 17.79 12.15 5.51
N ARG A 168 17.78 12.90 4.41
CA ARG A 168 18.60 14.10 4.21
C ARG A 168 17.68 15.25 3.83
N LEU A 169 17.84 16.41 4.49
CA LEU A 169 17.06 17.61 4.20
C LEU A 169 18.01 18.64 3.58
N ASP A 170 17.72 19.08 2.35
CA ASP A 170 18.62 19.86 1.50
C ASP A 170 20.06 19.31 1.51
N GLN A 171 21.01 20.06 2.07
CA GLN A 171 22.43 19.69 2.18
C GLN A 171 22.85 19.23 3.59
N ASP A 172 21.93 19.17 4.57
CA ASP A 172 22.20 18.70 5.94
C ASP A 172 22.85 17.30 5.95
N GLU A 173 23.49 16.91 7.04
CA GLU A 173 23.97 15.52 7.19
C GLU A 173 22.80 14.51 7.20
N PRO A 174 22.94 13.34 6.52
CA PRO A 174 21.93 12.29 6.56
C PRO A 174 21.70 11.74 7.98
N LYS A 175 20.46 11.79 8.45
CA LYS A 175 20.05 11.32 9.79
C LYS A 175 19.40 9.94 9.66
N ARG A 176 19.93 8.95 10.40
CA ARG A 176 19.29 7.62 10.54
C ARG A 176 18.03 7.76 11.40
N VAL A 177 16.96 7.08 11.02
CA VAL A 177 15.66 7.09 11.70
C VAL A 177 15.20 5.65 11.85
N ASN A 178 14.83 5.22 13.06
CA ASN A 178 14.15 3.96 13.26
C ASN A 178 12.63 4.21 13.19
N MET A 179 11.99 3.70 12.13
CA MET A 179 10.60 4.00 11.75
C MET A 179 9.74 2.77 11.97
N SER A 180 8.50 2.93 12.45
CA SER A 180 7.56 1.80 12.57
C SER A 180 6.86 1.51 11.26
N GLU A 181 6.68 0.24 10.94
CA GLU A 181 5.98 -0.23 9.75
C GLU A 181 4.45 -0.14 9.92
N SER A 182 3.74 0.06 8.80
CA SER A 182 2.29 -0.12 8.72
C SER A 182 1.88 -1.58 8.85
N THR A 183 0.59 -1.81 9.10
CA THR A 183 0.00 -3.16 9.17
C THR A 183 0.03 -3.92 7.84
N ASP A 184 0.09 -3.21 6.70
CA ASP A 184 0.29 -3.76 5.36
C ASP A 184 1.79 -3.86 4.95
N GLY A 185 2.68 -3.28 5.76
CA GLY A 185 4.11 -3.20 5.54
C GLY A 185 4.56 -2.22 4.45
N GLU A 186 3.66 -1.52 3.74
CA GLU A 186 4.06 -0.63 2.63
C GLU A 186 4.51 0.78 3.07
N ALA A 187 4.26 1.16 4.32
CA ALA A 187 4.54 2.50 4.85
C ALA A 187 5.42 2.51 6.11
N LEU A 188 6.29 3.52 6.20
CA LEU A 188 7.20 3.74 7.32
C LEU A 188 6.86 5.05 8.02
N PHE A 189 6.56 4.98 9.32
CA PHE A 189 6.15 6.11 10.16
C PHE A 189 7.33 6.72 10.94
N PHE A 190 7.44 8.04 10.91
CA PHE A 190 8.43 8.78 11.67
C PHE A 190 8.15 8.72 13.18
N PRO A 191 9.16 8.45 14.04
CA PRO A 191 8.99 8.49 15.49
C PRO A 191 8.89 9.94 15.98
N GLY A 192 7.98 10.22 16.91
CA GLY A 192 7.70 11.58 17.37
C GLY A 192 6.97 12.38 16.30
N SER A 193 5.64 12.20 16.26
CA SER A 193 4.74 12.61 15.18
C SER A 193 4.93 14.01 14.60
N THR A 194 5.22 15.01 15.45
CA THR A 194 5.41 16.42 15.04
C THR A 194 6.87 16.79 14.77
N ARG A 195 7.84 16.03 15.29
CA ARG A 195 9.28 16.39 15.23
C ARG A 195 9.81 16.44 13.80
N TYR A 196 9.51 15.42 13.00
CA TYR A 196 10.02 15.31 11.63
C TYR A 196 9.38 16.33 10.69
N PRO A 197 8.05 16.54 10.68
CA PRO A 197 7.44 17.69 10.00
C PRO A 197 8.02 19.05 10.40
N LYS A 198 8.19 19.34 11.70
CA LYS A 198 8.82 20.59 12.18
C LYS A 198 10.27 20.76 11.66
N MET A 199 10.98 19.66 11.36
CA MET A 199 12.31 19.71 10.74
C MET A 199 12.30 19.95 9.22
N MET A 200 11.16 19.70 8.55
CA MET A 200 10.99 19.91 7.11
C MET A 200 10.59 21.35 6.76
N GLU A 201 10.18 22.16 7.74
CA GLU A 201 9.87 23.58 7.55
C GLU A 201 11.09 24.36 7.05
N GLY A 202 10.88 25.27 6.10
CA GLY A 202 11.93 26.01 5.41
C GLY A 202 12.89 25.17 4.56
N LYS A 203 12.62 23.87 4.37
CA LYS A 203 13.41 22.97 3.51
C LYS A 203 12.80 22.85 2.12
N THR A 204 13.64 22.62 1.12
CA THR A 204 13.20 22.49 -0.30
C THR A 204 13.27 21.06 -0.82
N LYS A 205 14.13 20.21 -0.26
CA LYS A 205 14.29 18.83 -0.69
C LYS A 205 14.41 17.88 0.49
N MET A 206 13.75 16.73 0.39
CA MET A 206 14.06 15.55 1.19
C MET A 206 14.54 14.40 0.31
N LEU A 207 15.66 13.79 0.70
CA LEU A 207 16.03 12.44 0.28
C LEU A 207 15.59 11.46 1.36
N PHE A 208 14.88 10.41 0.98
CA PHE A 208 14.48 9.30 1.84
C PHE A 208 15.12 8.02 1.31
N GLU A 209 15.92 7.33 2.13
CA GLU A 209 16.59 6.09 1.73
C GLU A 209 16.30 4.97 2.74
N PHE A 210 15.96 3.78 2.25
CA PHE A 210 15.74 2.59 3.07
C PHE A 210 16.12 1.33 2.29
N THR A 211 16.09 0.17 2.94
CA THR A 211 16.35 -1.14 2.33
C THR A 211 15.02 -1.89 2.18
N PRO A 212 14.46 -2.04 0.96
CA PRO A 212 13.28 -2.85 0.73
C PRO A 212 13.63 -4.35 0.82
N PHE A 213 12.62 -5.18 1.04
CA PHE A 213 12.78 -6.63 1.05
C PHE A 213 13.45 -7.15 -0.24
N ASN A 214 14.40 -8.09 -0.06
CA ASN A 214 15.21 -8.71 -1.10
C ASN A 214 16.01 -7.75 -2.02
N GLN A 215 16.31 -6.53 -1.57
CA GLN A 215 16.99 -5.50 -2.37
C GLN A 215 18.09 -4.77 -1.59
N GLY A 216 18.95 -4.05 -2.31
CA GLY A 216 19.85 -3.06 -1.72
C GLY A 216 19.13 -1.77 -1.33
N ASN A 217 19.87 -0.79 -0.80
CA ASN A 217 19.28 0.51 -0.45
C ASN A 217 18.71 1.21 -1.69
N VAL A 218 17.47 1.68 -1.58
CA VAL A 218 16.81 2.51 -2.60
C VAL A 218 16.51 3.89 -2.04
N ARG A 219 16.34 4.87 -2.93
CA ARG A 219 16.10 6.27 -2.56
C ARG A 219 14.90 6.87 -3.28
N PHE A 220 14.09 7.59 -2.52
CA PHE A 220 13.07 8.50 -3.02
C PHE A 220 13.48 9.95 -2.78
N GLU A 221 13.14 10.82 -3.71
CA GLU A 221 13.38 12.26 -3.64
C GLU A 221 12.04 13.00 -3.61
N PHE A 222 11.90 13.96 -2.71
CA PHE A 222 10.69 14.76 -2.52
C PHE A 222 11.03 16.25 -2.61
N ASP A 223 10.29 16.99 -3.42
CA ASP A 223 10.31 18.44 -3.52
C ASP A 223 9.39 19.04 -2.45
N LEU A 224 9.99 19.48 -1.34
CA LEU A 224 9.26 20.02 -0.19
C LEU A 224 8.73 21.45 -0.43
N THR A 225 9.02 22.08 -1.57
CA THR A 225 8.63 23.46 -1.87
C THR A 225 7.13 23.69 -1.60
N GLY A 226 6.83 24.74 -0.81
CA GLY A 226 5.48 25.06 -0.37
C GLY A 226 5.00 24.36 0.91
N ILE A 227 5.86 23.58 1.60
CA ILE A 227 5.50 22.94 2.88
C ILE A 227 5.07 23.96 3.94
N ASP A 228 5.72 25.12 4.00
CA ASP A 228 5.42 26.17 4.98
C ASP A 228 4.03 26.79 4.79
N GLU A 229 3.47 26.72 3.58
CA GLU A 229 2.11 27.16 3.26
C GLU A 229 1.02 26.14 3.66
N VAL A 230 1.37 24.84 3.70
CA VAL A 230 0.39 23.76 3.93
C VAL A 230 0.47 23.14 5.33
N LEU A 231 1.65 23.08 5.93
CA LEU A 231 1.84 22.51 7.27
C LEU A 231 1.02 23.20 8.37
N PRO A 232 0.79 24.54 8.34
CA PRO A 232 -0.09 25.21 9.30
C PRO A 232 -1.48 24.58 9.43
N GLN A 233 -2.04 24.00 8.38
CA GLN A 233 -3.37 23.38 8.41
C GLN A 233 -3.40 22.11 9.30
N VAL A 234 -2.31 21.34 9.31
CA VAL A 234 -2.15 20.20 10.23
C VAL A 234 -1.84 20.68 11.65
N LYS A 235 -1.04 21.74 11.78
CA LYS A 235 -0.73 22.36 13.10
C LYS A 235 -1.99 22.84 13.81
N GLU A 236 -2.86 23.54 13.10
CA GLU A 236 -4.15 24.03 13.58
C GLU A 236 -5.07 22.86 13.97
N ALA A 237 -5.31 21.92 13.04
CA ALA A 237 -6.24 20.81 13.25
C ALA A 237 -5.83 19.88 14.41
N CYS A 238 -4.53 19.74 14.67
CA CYS A 238 -3.98 18.88 15.73
C CYS A 238 -3.37 19.65 16.92
N GLY A 239 -3.61 20.96 17.04
CA GLY A 239 -3.20 21.76 18.20
C GLY A 239 -1.70 21.75 18.49
N TRP A 240 -0.84 21.93 17.50
CA TRP A 240 0.61 22.01 17.72
C TRP A 240 0.97 23.36 18.35
N GLY A 241 1.17 23.35 19.67
CA GLY A 241 1.89 24.42 20.38
C GLY A 241 3.32 24.62 19.89
#